data_AF-A0AAE2YF97-F1
#
_entry.id   AF-A0AAE2YF97-F1
#
_cell.length_a   1.000
_cell.length_b   1.000
_cell.length_c   1.000
_cell.angle_alpha   90.00
_cell.angle_beta   90.00
_cell.angle_gamma   90.00
#
_symmetry.space_group_name_H-M   'P 1'
#
loop_
_entity.id
_entity.type
_entity.pdbx_description
1 polymer ?
#
loop_
_entity_poly.entity_id
_entity_poly.type
_entity_poly.pdbx_seq_one_letter_code
_entity_poly.pdbx_strand_id
1 'polypeptide(L)'
;MGVWHFSGLGNSPGALTVPLTYIYLILKAASRGDLMARRFFEASGEESQERKGAPEALIIFTSREIIEGESMSRDIRDDWFRTPTGSVPAVISKYFSKLFGTLRNATFSEFYEEGWIRYIHFIAVNHTELYDCFPKCYATMNALREKEIWINMVAGTNPINASLMLSAGFVEANARTYYIFEPDTRSIHPKIGPVDFSNPSVGPLLSRLNILPFFSLDLGKLVRGLNEIFSGDRTIANIAEIYSLLNRLEFPKQYFKKLVSGGWIKTEGNTAKVGEMLERWNKMLGRIGEYPSNYSEWKKWASKEEILYNLTLDGNVEKVRP
;
A
#
# COMPACT_ATOMS: atom_id res chain seq x y z
N MET A 1 10.42 -13.57 -8.12
CA MET A 1 9.27 -12.77 -7.61
C MET A 1 9.76 -11.35 -7.42
N GLY A 2 8.90 -10.35 -7.21
CA GLY A 2 9.28 -8.93 -7.20
C GLY A 2 8.57 -8.11 -6.14
N VAL A 3 8.70 -6.78 -6.21
CA VAL A 3 8.14 -5.84 -5.23
C VAL A 3 6.67 -5.57 -5.54
N TRP A 4 5.80 -5.64 -4.53
CA TRP A 4 4.39 -5.33 -4.68
C TRP A 4 4.13 -3.90 -4.21
N HIS A 5 3.81 -3.01 -5.14
CA HIS A 5 3.50 -1.63 -4.81
C HIS A 5 2.02 -1.47 -4.47
N PHE A 6 1.74 -0.89 -3.31
CA PHE A 6 0.39 -0.61 -2.83
C PHE A 6 0.21 0.89 -2.81
N SER A 7 -0.93 1.38 -3.30
CA SER A 7 -1.21 2.81 -3.34
C SER A 7 -2.69 3.06 -3.23
N GLY A 8 -3.07 4.17 -2.60
CA GLY A 8 -4.36 4.77 -2.88
C GLY A 8 -4.34 5.45 -4.24
N LEU A 9 -5.50 5.87 -4.74
CA LEU A 9 -5.60 6.73 -5.92
C LEU A 9 -6.86 7.60 -5.85
N GLY A 10 -6.75 8.84 -6.34
CA GLY A 10 -7.87 9.74 -6.58
C GLY A 10 -7.84 10.24 -8.03
N ASN A 11 -8.33 11.46 -8.26
CA ASN A 11 -8.43 12.03 -9.62
C ASN A 11 -7.08 12.39 -10.26
N SER A 12 -5.99 12.48 -9.49
CA SER A 12 -4.67 12.84 -10.00
C SER A 12 -3.82 11.59 -10.28
N PRO A 13 -3.62 11.20 -11.56
CA PRO A 13 -2.72 10.09 -11.90
C PRO A 13 -1.28 10.34 -11.47
N GLY A 14 -0.87 11.62 -11.37
CA GLY A 14 0.46 12.04 -10.93
C GLY A 14 0.84 11.53 -9.55
N ALA A 15 -0.13 11.40 -8.66
CA ALA A 15 0.09 10.87 -7.32
C ALA A 15 0.61 9.41 -7.32
N LEU A 16 0.38 8.68 -8.41
CA LEU A 16 0.90 7.33 -8.63
C LEU A 16 2.11 7.32 -9.57
N THR A 17 2.01 8.03 -10.69
CA THR A 17 3.04 7.99 -11.74
C THR A 17 4.33 8.66 -11.31
N VAL A 18 4.27 9.80 -10.62
CA VAL A 18 5.45 10.52 -10.14
C VAL A 18 6.28 9.65 -9.20
N PRO A 19 5.77 9.17 -8.06
CA PRO A 19 6.58 8.41 -7.11
C PRO A 19 7.15 7.11 -7.69
N LEU A 20 6.40 6.39 -8.51
CA LEU A 20 6.91 5.19 -9.17
C LEU A 20 7.96 5.52 -10.24
N THR A 21 7.85 6.66 -10.93
CA THR A 21 8.89 7.10 -11.88
C THR A 21 10.25 7.26 -11.20
N TYR A 22 10.30 7.80 -9.98
CA TYR A 22 11.56 7.84 -9.21
C TYR A 22 12.13 6.43 -9.03
N ILE A 23 11.29 5.45 -8.66
CA ILE A 23 11.74 4.07 -8.49
C ILE A 23 12.29 3.49 -9.79
N TYR A 24 11.59 3.67 -10.92
CA TYR A 24 12.07 3.21 -12.22
C TYR A 24 13.40 3.85 -12.65
N LEU A 25 13.58 5.15 -12.40
CA LEU A 25 14.83 5.85 -12.70
C LEU A 25 15.99 5.37 -11.81
N ILE A 26 15.74 5.11 -10.53
CA ILE A 26 16.76 4.54 -9.64
C ILE A 26 17.08 3.10 -10.06
N LEU A 27 16.08 2.28 -10.43
CA LEU A 27 16.30 0.92 -10.96
C LEU A 27 17.15 0.94 -12.23
N LYS A 28 16.87 1.90 -13.13
CA LYS A 28 17.66 2.12 -14.33
C LYS A 28 19.12 2.40 -13.99
N ALA A 29 19.39 3.27 -13.04
CA ALA A 29 20.76 3.55 -12.59
C ALA A 29 21.43 2.32 -11.93
N ALA A 30 20.69 1.54 -11.13
CA ALA A 30 21.21 0.30 -10.52
C ALA A 30 21.64 -0.73 -11.58
N SER A 31 20.83 -0.89 -12.64
CA SER A 31 21.12 -1.77 -13.78
C SER A 31 22.39 -1.38 -14.54
N ARG A 32 22.74 -0.09 -14.48
CA ARG A 32 23.93 0.51 -15.09
C ARG A 32 25.18 0.43 -14.24
N GLY A 33 25.06 -0.01 -12.98
CA GLY A 33 26.19 -0.14 -12.06
C GLY A 33 26.29 0.96 -11.00
N ASP A 34 25.34 1.89 -10.91
CA ASP A 34 25.38 2.93 -9.89
C ASP A 34 25.30 2.32 -8.48
N LEU A 35 26.31 2.62 -7.65
CA LEU A 35 26.47 2.03 -6.32
C LEU A 35 25.42 2.54 -5.33
N MET A 36 24.99 3.79 -5.42
CA MET A 36 23.95 4.33 -4.53
C MET A 36 22.60 3.69 -4.84
N ALA A 37 22.28 3.54 -6.12
CA ALA A 37 21.05 2.86 -6.54
C ALA A 37 21.04 1.38 -6.16
N ARG A 38 22.16 0.67 -6.34
CA ARG A 38 22.27 -0.75 -5.91
C ARG A 38 22.09 -0.91 -4.41
N ARG A 39 22.71 -0.05 -3.60
CA ARG A 39 22.53 -0.04 -2.13
C ARG A 39 21.08 0.22 -1.73
N PHE A 40 20.39 1.13 -2.41
CA PHE A 40 18.99 1.43 -2.13
C PHE A 40 18.05 0.21 -2.29
N PHE A 41 18.35 -0.68 -3.24
CA PHE A 41 17.60 -1.92 -3.46
C PHE A 41 18.23 -3.16 -2.82
N GLU A 42 19.32 -3.04 -2.06
CA GLU A 42 20.08 -4.21 -1.58
C GLU A 42 19.25 -5.14 -0.70
N ALA A 43 18.33 -4.59 0.09
CA ALA A 43 17.40 -5.33 0.94
C ALA A 43 16.03 -5.59 0.28
N SER A 44 15.91 -5.33 -1.02
CA SER A 44 14.65 -5.46 -1.74
C SER A 44 14.56 -6.76 -2.52
N GLY A 45 13.36 -7.30 -2.53
CA GLY A 45 12.97 -8.59 -3.02
C GLY A 45 12.93 -9.65 -1.93
N GLU A 46 12.48 -10.82 -2.33
CA GLU A 46 12.63 -12.03 -1.52
C GLU A 46 14.11 -12.46 -1.50
N GLU A 47 14.53 -13.27 -0.51
CA GLU A 47 15.94 -13.60 -0.27
C GLU A 47 16.68 -14.18 -1.50
N SER A 48 15.97 -14.92 -2.35
CA SER A 48 16.48 -15.53 -3.59
C SER A 48 16.28 -14.70 -4.85
N GLN A 49 15.80 -13.46 -4.73
CA GLN A 49 15.45 -12.63 -5.88
C GLN A 49 16.68 -12.01 -6.55
N GLU A 50 16.92 -12.38 -7.81
CA GLU A 50 18.00 -11.82 -8.62
C GLU A 50 17.77 -10.33 -8.96
N ARG A 51 16.52 -9.95 -9.21
CA ARG A 51 16.13 -8.61 -9.70
C ARG A 51 15.64 -7.73 -8.55
N LYS A 52 16.52 -7.40 -7.62
CA LYS A 52 16.18 -6.62 -6.43
C LYS A 52 15.49 -5.30 -6.77
N GLY A 53 14.36 -5.02 -6.12
CA GLY A 53 13.58 -3.80 -6.32
C GLY A 53 12.68 -3.75 -7.57
N ALA A 54 12.73 -4.77 -8.45
CA ALA A 54 11.89 -4.80 -9.64
C ALA A 54 10.40 -4.94 -9.25
N PRO A 55 9.50 -4.03 -9.70
CA PRO A 55 8.06 -4.13 -9.40
C PRO A 55 7.44 -5.38 -10.01
N GLU A 56 6.74 -6.20 -9.25
CA GLU A 56 5.96 -7.34 -9.76
C GLU A 56 4.50 -7.00 -9.95
N ALA A 57 3.94 -6.27 -8.98
CA ALA A 57 2.53 -5.93 -8.97
C ALA A 57 2.30 -4.50 -8.51
N LEU A 58 1.21 -3.92 -9.00
CA LEU A 58 0.68 -2.65 -8.55
C LEU A 58 -0.77 -2.84 -8.09
N ILE A 59 -1.00 -2.68 -6.79
CA ILE A 59 -2.32 -2.79 -6.14
C ILE A 59 -2.81 -1.38 -5.80
N ILE A 60 -3.92 -0.98 -6.40
CA ILE A 60 -4.43 0.38 -6.33
C ILE A 60 -5.82 0.39 -5.68
N PHE A 61 -5.93 1.02 -4.53
CA PHE A 61 -7.21 1.19 -3.83
C PHE A 61 -7.84 2.52 -4.23
N THR A 62 -9.05 2.48 -4.78
CA THR A 62 -9.76 3.69 -5.22
C THR A 62 -11.26 3.44 -5.37
N SER A 63 -12.01 4.48 -5.69
CA SER A 63 -13.46 4.41 -5.86
C SER A 63 -13.85 3.79 -7.20
N ARG A 64 -15.06 3.23 -7.32
CA ARG A 64 -15.53 2.63 -8.58
C ARG A 64 -15.58 3.66 -9.71
N GLU A 65 -15.97 4.89 -9.38
CA GLU A 65 -16.06 6.01 -10.32
C GLU A 65 -14.71 6.32 -10.98
N ILE A 66 -13.60 6.13 -10.26
CA ILE A 66 -12.24 6.27 -10.81
C ILE A 66 -11.87 5.08 -11.69
N ILE A 67 -12.16 3.86 -11.24
CA ILE A 67 -11.84 2.61 -11.94
C ILE A 67 -12.59 2.55 -13.27
N GLU A 68 -13.87 2.91 -13.27
CA GLU A 68 -14.78 2.83 -14.40
C GLU A 68 -14.64 4.07 -15.33
N GLY A 69 -13.79 5.03 -14.95
CA GLY A 69 -13.43 6.17 -15.79
C GLY A 69 -14.48 7.28 -15.84
N GLU A 70 -15.42 7.30 -14.89
CA GLU A 70 -16.41 8.37 -14.76
C GLU A 70 -15.75 9.72 -14.41
N SER A 71 -14.64 9.65 -13.69
CA SER A 71 -13.78 10.81 -13.40
C SER A 71 -12.65 10.92 -14.42
N MET A 72 -12.69 11.97 -15.23
CA MET A 72 -11.64 12.28 -16.21
C MET A 72 -10.49 13.02 -15.53
N SER A 73 -9.24 12.67 -15.87
CA SER A 73 -8.08 13.48 -15.50
C SER A 73 -8.01 14.71 -16.40
N ARG A 74 -8.85 15.71 -16.11
CA ARG A 74 -8.78 17.01 -16.78
C ARG A 74 -7.59 17.76 -16.16
N ASP A 75 -6.84 18.46 -17.00
CA ASP A 75 -5.70 19.31 -16.60
C ASP A 75 -4.43 18.57 -16.12
N ILE A 76 -4.08 17.44 -16.74
CA ILE A 76 -2.74 16.84 -16.54
C ILE A 76 -1.66 17.64 -17.28
N ARG A 77 -0.45 17.69 -16.70
CA ARG A 77 0.75 18.21 -17.33
C ARG A 77 1.77 17.09 -17.51
N ASP A 78 2.19 16.91 -18.76
CA ASP A 78 3.25 15.96 -19.11
C ASP A 78 4.23 16.57 -20.10
N ASP A 79 5.32 17.12 -19.57
CA ASP A 79 6.39 17.71 -20.37
C ASP A 79 7.33 16.64 -20.95
N TRP A 80 7.32 15.41 -20.42
CA TRP A 80 8.23 14.33 -20.83
C TRP A 80 7.70 13.58 -22.04
N PHE A 81 6.45 13.11 -21.98
CA PHE A 81 5.91 12.19 -22.98
C PHE A 81 4.67 12.72 -23.69
N ARG A 82 4.18 13.92 -23.32
CA ARG A 82 2.96 14.53 -23.86
C ARG A 82 1.78 13.54 -23.83
N THR A 83 1.59 12.88 -22.69
CA THR A 83 0.52 11.89 -22.49
C THR A 83 -0.84 12.57 -22.67
N PRO A 84 -1.72 12.02 -23.53
CA PRO A 84 -3.04 12.59 -23.74
C PRO A 84 -3.89 12.45 -22.48
N THR A 85 -4.85 13.36 -22.31
CA THR A 85 -5.87 13.25 -21.27
C THR A 85 -6.76 12.01 -21.50
N GLY A 86 -7.43 11.55 -20.45
CA GLY A 86 -8.29 10.37 -20.49
C GLY A 86 -8.88 10.05 -19.13
N SER A 87 -9.40 8.83 -18.99
CA SER A 87 -9.66 8.27 -17.67
C SER A 87 -8.33 8.10 -16.90
N VAL A 88 -8.40 8.20 -15.58
CA VAL A 88 -7.20 8.08 -14.73
C VAL A 88 -6.44 6.77 -14.99
N PRO A 89 -7.06 5.58 -15.07
CA PRO A 89 -6.36 4.34 -15.39
C PRO A 89 -5.66 4.35 -16.75
N ALA A 90 -6.32 4.89 -17.79
CA ALA A 90 -5.76 4.96 -19.13
C ALA A 90 -4.54 5.90 -19.18
N VAL A 91 -4.56 7.02 -18.47
CA VAL A 91 -3.41 7.94 -18.38
C VAL A 91 -2.24 7.28 -17.67
N ILE A 92 -2.48 6.57 -16.56
CA ILE A 92 -1.45 5.80 -15.83
C ILE A 92 -0.78 4.79 -16.77
N SER A 93 -1.59 3.96 -17.47
CA SER A 93 -1.05 2.92 -18.35
C SER A 93 -0.23 3.50 -19.50
N LYS A 94 -0.74 4.55 -20.16
CA LYS A 94 -0.05 5.23 -21.26
C LYS A 94 1.25 5.86 -20.81
N TYR A 95 1.26 6.53 -19.67
CA TYR A 95 2.46 7.16 -19.12
C TYR A 95 3.54 6.11 -18.82
N PHE A 96 3.21 5.04 -18.08
CA PHE A 96 4.20 4.02 -17.75
C PHE A 96 4.68 3.22 -18.96
N SER A 97 3.81 2.95 -19.93
CA SER A 97 4.22 2.30 -21.18
C SER A 97 5.25 3.13 -21.95
N LYS A 98 5.06 4.46 -22.02
CA LYS A 98 6.04 5.37 -22.63
C LYS A 98 7.33 5.50 -21.82
N LEU A 99 7.22 5.64 -20.49
CA LEU A 99 8.37 5.66 -19.58
C LEU A 99 9.22 4.41 -19.76
N PHE A 100 8.60 3.23 -19.68
CA PHE A 100 9.31 1.97 -19.82
C PHE A 100 9.92 1.82 -21.20
N GLY A 101 9.19 2.16 -22.27
CA GLY A 101 9.72 2.16 -23.63
C GLY A 101 10.96 3.06 -23.78
N THR A 102 11.02 4.17 -23.05
CA THR A 102 12.17 5.08 -23.03
C THR A 102 13.34 4.55 -22.20
N LEU A 103 13.07 3.88 -21.08
CA LEU A 103 14.10 3.30 -20.22
C LEU A 103 14.70 2.01 -20.80
N ARG A 104 13.95 1.30 -21.66
CA ARG A 104 14.33 0.01 -22.22
C ARG A 104 15.55 0.13 -23.12
N ASN A 105 16.62 -0.59 -22.79
CA ASN A 105 17.80 -0.77 -23.65
C ASN A 105 18.60 -2.02 -23.23
N ALA A 106 19.80 -2.22 -23.79
CA ALA A 106 20.65 -3.39 -23.50
C ALA A 106 20.97 -3.60 -22.00
N THR A 107 20.91 -2.54 -21.18
CA THR A 107 21.16 -2.62 -19.73
C THR A 107 19.89 -2.70 -18.89
N PHE A 108 18.73 -2.48 -19.49
CA PHE A 108 17.45 -2.43 -18.78
C PHE A 108 16.37 -3.00 -19.70
N SER A 109 16.10 -4.29 -19.55
CA SER A 109 15.12 -5.03 -20.35
C SER A 109 13.83 -5.27 -19.57
N GLU A 110 12.89 -5.98 -20.19
CA GLU A 110 11.65 -6.41 -19.56
C GLU A 110 11.89 -7.21 -18.28
N PHE A 111 11.10 -6.90 -17.26
CA PHE A 111 11.18 -7.57 -15.97
C PHE A 111 10.45 -8.91 -16.00
N TYR A 112 9.44 -9.06 -16.86
CA TYR A 112 8.60 -10.23 -17.02
C TYR A 112 8.32 -10.47 -18.50
N GLU A 113 7.88 -11.68 -18.85
CA GLU A 113 7.50 -12.04 -20.23
C GLU A 113 6.40 -11.12 -20.80
N GLU A 114 5.51 -10.64 -19.93
CA GLU A 114 4.40 -9.75 -20.28
C GLU A 114 4.80 -8.26 -20.25
N GLY A 115 6.04 -7.91 -19.87
CA GLY A 115 6.56 -6.54 -19.91
C GLY A 115 7.23 -6.07 -18.61
N TRP A 116 6.92 -4.83 -18.21
CA TRP A 116 7.59 -4.14 -17.09
C TRP A 116 6.94 -4.38 -15.72
N ILE A 117 5.75 -4.96 -15.71
CA ILE A 117 5.04 -5.35 -14.52
C ILE A 117 4.15 -6.52 -14.88
N ARG A 118 3.97 -7.46 -13.96
CA ARG A 118 3.16 -8.64 -14.21
C ARG A 118 1.69 -8.38 -13.93
N TYR A 119 1.40 -7.56 -12.93
CA TYR A 119 0.04 -7.38 -12.43
C TYR A 119 -0.27 -5.92 -12.12
N ILE A 120 -1.41 -5.43 -12.58
CA ILE A 120 -1.97 -4.15 -12.14
C ILE A 120 -3.42 -4.39 -11.74
N HIS A 121 -3.70 -4.30 -10.44
CA HIS A 121 -5.01 -4.56 -9.85
C HIS A 121 -5.58 -3.30 -9.23
N PHE A 122 -6.82 -2.97 -9.55
CA PHE A 122 -7.62 -2.02 -8.80
C PHE A 122 -8.54 -2.74 -7.82
N ILE A 123 -8.66 -2.17 -6.62
CA ILE A 123 -9.55 -2.62 -5.56
C ILE A 123 -10.53 -1.49 -5.25
N ALA A 124 -11.81 -1.75 -5.53
CA ALA A 124 -12.89 -0.81 -5.30
C ALA A 124 -13.16 -0.64 -3.80
N VAL A 125 -13.07 0.60 -3.32
CA VAL A 125 -13.32 1.00 -1.94
C VAL A 125 -14.21 2.25 -1.87
N ASN A 126 -14.97 2.39 -0.79
CA ASN A 126 -15.51 3.68 -0.38
C ASN A 126 -14.39 4.49 0.27
N HIS A 127 -13.74 5.33 -0.52
CA HIS A 127 -12.56 6.11 -0.15
C HIS A 127 -12.81 7.14 0.97
N THR A 128 -14.05 7.36 1.40
CA THR A 128 -14.39 8.25 2.52
C THR A 128 -14.57 7.50 3.85
N GLU A 129 -14.68 6.17 3.81
CA GLU A 129 -15.02 5.36 4.96
C GLU A 129 -13.89 4.39 5.33
N LEU A 130 -13.29 4.62 6.50
CA LEU A 130 -12.28 3.72 7.05
C LEU A 130 -12.82 2.30 7.25
N TYR A 131 -14.11 2.16 7.58
CA TYR A 131 -14.76 0.85 7.79
C TYR A 131 -14.90 0.02 6.52
N ASP A 132 -14.82 0.63 5.34
CA ASP A 132 -14.75 -0.09 4.07
C ASP A 132 -13.29 -0.28 3.63
N CYS A 133 -12.48 0.78 3.73
CA CYS A 133 -11.08 0.75 3.31
C CYS A 133 -10.24 -0.25 4.11
N PHE A 134 -10.33 -0.24 5.44
CA PHE A 134 -9.46 -1.03 6.31
C PHE A 134 -9.64 -2.53 6.09
N PRO A 135 -10.86 -3.12 6.14
CA PRO A 135 -11.05 -4.54 5.86
C PRO A 135 -10.47 -5.01 4.53
N LYS A 136 -10.63 -4.21 3.47
CA LYS A 136 -10.15 -4.55 2.12
C LYS A 136 -8.63 -4.43 2.00
N CYS A 137 -8.04 -3.40 2.60
CA CYS A 137 -6.59 -3.26 2.71
C CYS A 137 -6.00 -4.42 3.54
N TYR A 138 -6.65 -4.75 4.66
CA TYR A 138 -6.24 -5.84 5.56
C TYR A 138 -6.25 -7.18 4.83
N ALA A 139 -7.36 -7.54 4.18
CA ALA A 139 -7.50 -8.80 3.44
C ALA A 139 -6.42 -8.92 2.35
N THR A 140 -6.15 -7.83 1.64
CA THR A 140 -5.12 -7.78 0.59
C THR A 140 -3.70 -7.91 1.17
N MET A 141 -3.40 -7.16 2.23
CA MET A 141 -2.10 -7.18 2.90
C MET A 141 -1.84 -8.55 3.55
N ASN A 142 -2.84 -9.15 4.19
CA ASN A 142 -2.73 -10.47 4.82
C ASN A 142 -2.40 -11.57 3.79
N ALA A 143 -3.11 -11.56 2.66
CA ALA A 143 -2.88 -12.52 1.58
C ALA A 143 -1.51 -12.39 0.89
N LEU A 144 -0.87 -11.23 1.05
CA LEU A 144 0.39 -10.87 0.41
C LEU A 144 1.51 -10.63 1.42
N ARG A 145 1.31 -10.96 2.70
CA ARG A 145 2.22 -10.59 3.79
C ARG A 145 3.63 -11.15 3.66
N GLU A 146 3.77 -12.26 2.92
CA GLU A 146 5.06 -12.91 2.62
C GLU A 146 5.82 -12.23 1.46
N LYS A 147 5.20 -11.23 0.79
CA LYS A 147 5.83 -10.41 -0.25
C LYS A 147 6.49 -9.19 0.37
N GLU A 148 7.52 -8.66 -0.30
CA GLU A 148 7.96 -7.29 -0.01
C GLU A 148 6.92 -6.31 -0.58
N ILE A 149 6.37 -5.47 0.30
CA ILE A 149 5.31 -4.53 -0.02
C ILE A 149 5.86 -3.11 0.06
N TRP A 150 5.60 -2.30 -0.96
CA TRP A 150 6.00 -0.89 -0.98
C TRP A 150 4.77 -0.01 -1.01
N ILE A 151 4.54 0.75 0.06
CA ILE A 151 3.33 1.56 0.23
C ILE A 151 3.62 3.00 -0.21
N ASN A 152 3.00 3.42 -1.31
CA ASN A 152 3.01 4.80 -1.77
C ASN A 152 1.97 5.63 -1.00
N MET A 153 2.44 6.59 -0.21
CA MET A 153 1.57 7.47 0.59
C MET A 153 1.22 8.79 -0.10
N VAL A 154 1.70 9.01 -1.34
CA VAL A 154 1.41 10.24 -2.10
C VAL A 154 -0.03 10.27 -2.59
N ALA A 155 -0.59 9.10 -2.90
CA ALA A 155 -1.90 8.98 -3.54
C ALA A 155 -2.96 8.40 -2.60
N GLY A 156 -4.22 8.75 -2.86
CA GLY A 156 -5.36 8.29 -2.08
C GLY A 156 -5.82 9.29 -1.04
N THR A 157 -6.97 8.98 -0.44
CA THR A 157 -7.55 9.74 0.66
C THR A 157 -6.95 9.32 1.99
N ASN A 158 -7.14 10.14 3.03
CA ASN A 158 -6.71 9.82 4.39
C ASN A 158 -7.22 8.44 4.88
N PRO A 159 -8.49 8.04 4.66
CA PRO A 159 -8.96 6.70 5.01
C PRO A 159 -8.19 5.56 4.34
N ILE A 160 -7.84 5.68 3.04
CA ILE A 160 -7.08 4.65 2.32
C ILE A 160 -5.66 4.57 2.87
N ASN A 161 -4.98 5.72 2.99
CA ASN A 161 -3.61 5.79 3.49
C ASN A 161 -3.50 5.28 4.94
N ALA A 162 -4.43 5.67 5.81
CA ALA A 162 -4.52 5.12 7.16
C ALA A 162 -4.76 3.61 7.14
N SER A 163 -5.64 3.12 6.26
CA SER A 163 -5.95 1.69 6.12
C SER A 163 -4.73 0.88 5.69
N LEU A 164 -3.96 1.36 4.72
CA LEU A 164 -2.73 0.70 4.25
C LEU A 164 -1.70 0.60 5.38
N MET A 165 -1.43 1.70 6.08
CA MET A 165 -0.49 1.71 7.21
C MET A 165 -0.94 0.82 8.35
N LEU A 166 -2.21 0.92 8.76
CA LEU A 166 -2.77 0.10 9.84
C LEU A 166 -2.75 -1.38 9.46
N SER A 167 -3.10 -1.72 8.22
CA SER A 167 -3.10 -3.12 7.75
C SER A 167 -1.70 -3.71 7.78
N ALA A 168 -0.70 -2.98 7.27
CA ALA A 168 0.69 -3.41 7.29
C ALA A 168 1.19 -3.68 8.73
N GLY A 169 0.92 -2.75 9.66
CA GLY A 169 1.28 -2.93 11.06
C GLY A 169 0.49 -4.02 11.78
N PHE A 170 -0.75 -4.29 11.35
CA PHE A 170 -1.60 -5.31 11.98
C PHE A 170 -1.20 -6.74 11.57
N VAL A 171 -0.83 -6.94 10.30
CA VAL A 171 -0.38 -8.24 9.78
C VAL A 171 1.14 -8.43 9.88
N GLU A 172 1.86 -7.43 10.39
CA GLU A 172 3.33 -7.42 10.46
C GLU A 172 3.99 -7.67 9.09
N ALA A 173 3.42 -7.06 8.04
CA ALA A 173 3.94 -7.21 6.67
C ALA A 173 5.34 -6.59 6.54
N ASN A 174 6.16 -7.17 5.66
CA ASN A 174 7.44 -6.56 5.25
C ASN A 174 7.17 -5.36 4.32
N ALA A 175 6.76 -4.25 4.91
CA ALA A 175 6.30 -3.06 4.22
C ALA A 175 7.32 -1.90 4.31
N ARG A 176 7.74 -1.38 3.15
CA ARG A 176 8.46 -0.11 3.02
C ARG A 176 7.48 0.98 2.64
N THR A 177 7.28 1.95 3.52
CA THR A 177 6.37 3.08 3.24
C THR A 177 7.16 4.27 2.73
N TYR A 178 6.71 4.87 1.63
CA TYR A 178 7.43 5.99 1.01
C TYR A 178 6.48 7.10 0.53
N TYR A 179 7.01 8.32 0.46
CA TYR A 179 6.32 9.46 -0.11
C TYR A 179 7.28 10.41 -0.83
N ILE A 180 6.75 11.16 -1.79
CA ILE A 180 7.44 12.22 -2.51
C ILE A 180 6.56 13.47 -2.46
N PHE A 181 7.18 14.62 -2.23
CA PHE A 181 6.49 15.89 -2.32
C PHE A 181 6.63 16.46 -3.73
N GLU A 182 5.54 16.43 -4.51
CA GLU A 182 5.44 17.11 -5.81
C GLU A 182 4.46 18.28 -5.66
N PRO A 183 4.94 19.54 -5.70
CA PRO A 183 4.09 20.70 -5.44
C PRO A 183 3.01 20.93 -6.51
N ASP A 184 3.22 20.44 -7.74
CA ASP A 184 2.22 20.57 -8.81
C ASP A 184 1.41 19.29 -8.96
N THR A 185 0.20 19.30 -8.41
CA THR A 185 -0.73 18.17 -8.41
C THR A 185 -1.23 17.77 -9.79
N ARG A 186 -0.96 18.59 -10.82
CA ARG A 186 -1.26 18.29 -12.23
C ARG A 186 -0.14 17.53 -12.93
N SER A 187 1.08 17.57 -12.39
CA SER A 187 2.24 16.93 -13.00
C SER A 187 2.14 15.42 -12.89
N ILE A 188 2.30 14.72 -14.01
CA ILE A 188 2.34 13.24 -14.01
C ILE A 188 3.74 12.66 -14.12
N HIS A 189 4.76 13.52 -14.21
CA HIS A 189 6.17 13.16 -14.11
C HIS A 189 6.88 13.98 -13.02
N PRO A 190 8.01 13.49 -12.50
CA PRO A 190 8.86 14.22 -11.57
C PRO A 190 9.32 15.60 -12.10
N LYS A 191 9.29 16.64 -11.25
CA LYS A 191 9.92 17.94 -11.54
C LYS A 191 11.35 18.03 -11.01
N ILE A 192 12.25 17.25 -11.63
CA ILE A 192 13.66 17.10 -11.21
C ILE A 192 14.68 17.75 -12.15
N GLY A 193 14.25 18.61 -13.06
CA GLY A 193 15.09 19.19 -14.10
C GLY A 193 15.28 18.25 -15.30
N PRO A 194 16.28 18.51 -16.18
CA PRO A 194 16.59 17.63 -17.30
C PRO A 194 16.97 16.23 -16.81
N VAL A 195 16.37 15.20 -17.41
CA VAL A 195 16.64 13.79 -17.08
C VAL A 195 17.34 13.13 -18.25
N ASP A 196 18.52 12.58 -18.00
CA ASP A 196 19.11 11.57 -18.88
C ASP A 196 18.50 10.21 -18.53
N PHE A 197 17.53 9.76 -19.32
CA PHE A 197 16.88 8.46 -19.12
C PHE A 197 17.82 7.26 -19.31
N SER A 198 18.94 7.44 -20.02
CA SER A 198 19.94 6.39 -20.20
C SER A 198 20.86 6.25 -18.98
N ASN A 199 21.11 7.37 -18.29
CA ASN A 199 21.95 7.43 -17.10
C ASN A 199 21.39 8.40 -16.03
N PRO A 200 20.28 8.04 -15.35
CA PRO A 200 19.64 8.94 -14.40
C PRO A 200 20.53 9.25 -13.20
N SER A 201 20.59 10.53 -12.78
CA SER A 201 21.34 10.93 -11.60
C SER A 201 20.62 10.51 -10.31
N VAL A 202 21.24 9.63 -9.52
CA VAL A 202 20.60 8.99 -8.36
C VAL A 202 20.48 9.90 -7.16
N GLY A 203 21.48 10.76 -6.89
CA GLY A 203 21.49 11.64 -5.71
C GLY A 203 20.24 12.51 -5.59
N PRO A 204 19.87 13.30 -6.63
CA PRO A 204 18.64 14.11 -6.62
C PRO A 204 17.34 13.31 -6.55
N LEU A 205 17.33 12.07 -7.06
CA LEU A 205 16.17 11.19 -6.99
C LEU A 205 15.95 10.72 -5.55
N LEU A 206 17.00 10.20 -4.91
CA LEU A 206 16.95 9.72 -3.53
C LEU A 206 16.69 10.86 -2.53
N SER A 207 17.22 12.07 -2.77
CA SER A 207 17.00 13.19 -1.86
C SER A 207 15.54 13.68 -1.79
N ARG A 208 14.69 13.25 -2.73
CA ARG A 208 13.24 13.57 -2.74
C ARG A 208 12.36 12.39 -2.34
N LEU A 209 12.92 11.18 -2.33
CA LEU A 209 12.22 9.98 -1.92
C LEU A 209 12.33 9.83 -0.40
N ASN A 210 11.25 10.12 0.30
CA ASN A 210 11.20 10.01 1.75
C ASN A 210 10.69 8.61 2.12
N ILE A 211 11.55 7.82 2.74
CA ILE A 211 11.17 6.52 3.32
C ILE A 211 10.76 6.76 4.78
N LEU A 212 9.55 6.37 5.12
CA LEU A 212 9.08 6.41 6.50
C LEU A 212 9.69 5.25 7.30
N PRO A 213 9.89 5.42 8.62
CA PRO A 213 10.38 4.34 9.47
C PRO A 213 9.41 3.15 9.43
N PHE A 214 9.94 1.96 9.69
CA PHE A 214 9.13 0.77 9.88
C PHE A 214 8.21 0.95 11.09
N PHE A 215 6.90 0.78 10.88
CA PHE A 215 5.90 0.86 11.94
C PHE A 215 5.53 -0.55 12.39
N SER A 216 6.23 -1.06 13.41
CA SER A 216 5.71 -2.19 14.20
C SER A 216 4.98 -1.63 15.42
N LEU A 217 3.65 -1.77 15.44
CA LEU A 217 2.82 -1.22 16.52
C LEU A 217 2.32 -2.31 17.49
N ASP A 218 2.63 -3.59 17.22
CA ASP A 218 2.07 -4.78 17.89
C ASP A 218 0.54 -4.72 18.08
N LEU A 219 -0.14 -3.90 17.26
CA LEU A 219 -1.55 -3.58 17.41
C LEU A 219 -2.40 -4.83 17.19
N GLY A 220 -2.01 -5.68 16.23
CA GLY A 220 -2.66 -6.96 15.99
C GLY A 220 -2.59 -7.89 17.20
N LYS A 221 -1.42 -7.98 17.86
CA LYS A 221 -1.24 -8.81 19.07
C LYS A 221 -2.05 -8.25 20.24
N LEU A 222 -2.02 -6.93 20.43
CA LEU A 222 -2.79 -6.24 21.46
C LEU A 222 -4.29 -6.45 21.30
N VAL A 223 -4.83 -6.23 20.10
CA VAL A 223 -6.26 -6.37 19.82
C VAL A 223 -6.71 -7.82 20.01
N ARG A 224 -5.94 -8.79 19.50
CA ARG A 224 -6.22 -10.22 19.72
C ARG A 224 -6.21 -10.59 21.20
N GLY A 225 -5.20 -10.14 21.95
CA GLY A 225 -5.11 -10.41 23.38
C GLY A 225 -6.23 -9.76 24.19
N LEU A 226 -6.67 -8.56 23.82
CA LEU A 226 -7.85 -7.94 24.44
C LEU A 226 -9.12 -8.74 24.11
N ASN A 227 -9.28 -9.19 22.87
CA ASN A 227 -10.42 -10.02 22.47
C ASN A 227 -10.44 -11.38 23.15
N GLU A 228 -9.28 -12.00 23.38
CA GLU A 228 -9.17 -13.23 24.18
C GLU A 228 -9.68 -12.99 25.61
N ILE A 229 -9.28 -11.88 26.24
CA ILE A 229 -9.72 -11.51 27.59
C ILE A 229 -11.24 -11.29 27.66
N PHE A 230 -11.83 -10.69 26.63
CA PHE A 230 -13.27 -10.36 26.55
C PHE A 230 -14.07 -11.34 25.67
N SER A 231 -13.59 -12.57 25.47
CA SER A 231 -14.22 -13.55 24.58
C SER A 231 -15.46 -14.22 25.19
N GLY A 232 -16.37 -14.70 24.32
CA GLY A 232 -17.62 -15.35 24.72
C GLY A 232 -18.59 -14.39 25.41
N ASP A 233 -19.21 -14.82 26.52
CA ASP A 233 -20.14 -14.00 27.30
C ASP A 233 -19.43 -13.03 28.27
N ARG A 234 -18.09 -13.00 28.23
CA ARG A 234 -17.28 -12.25 29.18
C ARG A 234 -17.16 -10.78 28.80
N THR A 235 -18.01 -9.95 29.38
CA THR A 235 -18.01 -8.50 29.18
C THR A 235 -17.16 -7.72 30.20
N ILE A 236 -16.73 -8.39 31.28
CA ILE A 236 -15.98 -7.80 32.40
C ILE A 236 -14.71 -8.63 32.68
N ALA A 237 -13.58 -7.96 32.84
CA ALA A 237 -12.29 -8.55 33.20
C ALA A 237 -11.64 -7.84 34.39
N ASN A 238 -10.74 -8.51 35.10
CA ASN A 238 -9.95 -7.86 36.15
C ASN A 238 -8.85 -7.00 35.51
N ILE A 239 -8.56 -5.82 36.07
CA ILE A 239 -7.49 -4.95 35.57
C ILE A 239 -6.12 -5.66 35.59
N ALA A 240 -5.88 -6.58 36.52
CA ALA A 240 -4.66 -7.38 36.58
C ALA A 240 -4.42 -8.22 35.31
N GLU A 241 -5.49 -8.68 34.64
CA GLU A 241 -5.38 -9.43 33.39
C GLU A 241 -4.92 -8.52 32.24
N ILE A 242 -5.40 -7.28 32.20
CA ILE A 242 -4.94 -6.29 31.23
C ILE A 242 -3.46 -5.98 31.45
N TYR A 243 -3.01 -5.82 32.71
CA TYR A 243 -1.59 -5.65 33.00
C TYR A 243 -0.75 -6.87 32.64
N SER A 244 -1.28 -8.09 32.85
CA SER A 244 -0.61 -9.33 32.43
C SER A 244 -0.43 -9.36 30.91
N LEU A 245 -1.46 -8.98 30.15
CA LEU A 245 -1.37 -8.84 28.69
C LEU A 245 -0.32 -7.81 28.28
N LEU A 246 -0.35 -6.61 28.87
CA LEU A 246 0.62 -5.56 28.55
C LEU A 246 2.05 -6.01 28.86
N ASN A 247 2.29 -6.68 30.00
CA ASN A 247 3.60 -7.22 30.34
C ASN A 247 4.05 -8.31 29.36
N ARG A 248 3.14 -9.22 28.96
CA ARG A 248 3.41 -10.28 27.99
C ARG A 248 3.79 -9.73 26.61
N LEU A 249 3.19 -8.60 26.22
CA LEU A 249 3.48 -7.89 24.99
C LEU A 249 4.56 -6.81 25.15
N GLU A 250 5.25 -6.78 26.30
CA GLU A 250 6.33 -5.85 26.61
C GLU A 250 5.93 -4.36 26.54
N PHE A 251 4.64 -4.05 26.63
CA PHE A 251 4.16 -2.68 26.71
C PHE A 251 4.40 -2.09 28.10
N PRO A 252 4.87 -0.82 28.19
CA PRO A 252 5.07 -0.18 29.48
C PRO A 252 3.73 0.02 30.19
N LYS A 253 3.71 -0.06 31.53
CA LYS A 253 2.47 0.07 32.33
C LYS A 253 1.65 1.33 32.02
N GLN A 254 2.31 2.43 31.63
CA GLN A 254 1.66 3.67 31.21
C GLN A 254 0.73 3.51 30.00
N TYR A 255 0.92 2.47 29.19
CA TYR A 255 0.08 2.13 28.06
C TYR A 255 -1.35 1.78 28.49
N PHE A 256 -1.54 1.27 29.71
CA PHE A 256 -2.87 1.07 30.30
C PHE A 256 -3.70 2.36 30.26
N LYS A 257 -3.10 3.50 30.61
CA LYS A 257 -3.79 4.80 30.55
C LYS A 257 -4.21 5.15 29.13
N LYS A 258 -3.43 4.76 28.12
CA LYS A 258 -3.76 4.95 26.69
C LYS A 258 -4.89 4.03 26.23
N LEU A 259 -4.97 2.80 26.74
CA LEU A 259 -6.12 1.93 26.49
C LEU A 259 -7.41 2.55 27.03
N VAL A 260 -7.38 3.06 28.26
CA VAL A 260 -8.54 3.72 28.88
C VAL A 260 -8.88 5.02 28.15
N SER A 261 -7.92 5.95 28.02
CA SER A 261 -8.17 7.27 27.41
C SER A 261 -8.50 7.19 25.92
N GLY A 262 -8.00 6.17 25.23
CA GLY A 262 -8.29 5.89 23.82
C GLY A 262 -9.60 5.15 23.60
N GLY A 263 -10.34 4.84 24.67
CA GLY A 263 -11.63 4.15 24.61
C GLY A 263 -11.53 2.68 24.21
N TRP A 264 -10.37 2.03 24.34
CA TRP A 264 -10.21 0.59 24.11
C TRP A 264 -10.89 -0.23 25.20
N ILE A 265 -10.78 0.24 26.44
CA ILE A 265 -11.43 -0.33 27.61
C ILE A 265 -12.03 0.77 28.48
N LYS A 266 -13.05 0.44 29.27
CA LYS A 266 -13.63 1.29 30.32
C LYS A 266 -13.31 0.68 31.68
N THR A 267 -13.02 1.47 32.70
CA THR A 267 -12.63 0.95 34.02
C THR A 267 -13.58 1.40 35.12
N GLU A 268 -13.97 0.46 35.98
CA GLU A 268 -14.78 0.70 37.19
C GLU A 268 -14.15 -0.07 38.37
N GLY A 269 -13.53 0.65 39.31
CA GLY A 269 -12.78 0.04 40.40
C GLY A 269 -11.62 -0.83 39.90
N ASN A 270 -11.63 -2.12 40.26
CA ASN A 270 -10.62 -3.10 39.82
C ASN A 270 -11.04 -3.90 38.57
N THR A 271 -12.09 -3.45 37.88
CA THR A 271 -12.63 -4.12 36.69
C THR A 271 -12.46 -3.28 35.44
N ALA A 272 -12.35 -3.97 34.30
CA ALA A 272 -12.33 -3.39 32.96
C ALA A 272 -13.47 -3.99 32.13
N LYS A 273 -14.06 -3.17 31.27
CA LYS A 273 -15.09 -3.53 30.27
C LYS A 273 -14.58 -3.17 28.88
N VAL A 274 -15.17 -3.76 27.85
CA VAL A 274 -14.93 -3.38 26.45
C VAL A 274 -15.27 -1.90 26.27
N GLY A 275 -14.38 -1.16 25.61
CA GLY A 275 -14.61 0.23 25.22
C GLY A 275 -15.00 0.36 23.75
N GLU A 276 -15.54 1.52 23.38
CA GLU A 276 -16.06 1.79 22.03
C GLU A 276 -15.02 1.61 20.92
N MET A 277 -13.75 1.91 21.19
CA MET A 277 -12.69 1.69 20.20
C MET A 277 -12.50 0.19 19.93
N LEU A 278 -12.46 -0.63 20.98
CA LEU A 278 -12.29 -2.08 20.81
C LEU A 278 -13.52 -2.70 20.13
N GLU A 279 -14.73 -2.24 20.43
CA GLU A 279 -15.95 -2.65 19.70
C GLU A 279 -15.85 -2.33 18.21
N ARG A 280 -15.39 -1.13 17.85
CA ARG A 280 -15.20 -0.72 16.45
C ARG A 280 -14.18 -1.60 15.74
N TRP A 281 -13.06 -1.90 16.39
CA TRP A 281 -12.06 -2.82 15.86
C TRP A 281 -12.62 -4.23 15.70
N ASN A 282 -13.39 -4.72 16.67
CA ASN A 282 -14.02 -6.03 16.61
C ASN A 282 -15.03 -6.12 15.47
N LYS A 283 -15.75 -5.04 15.18
CA LYS A 283 -16.62 -4.97 14.00
C LYS A 283 -15.82 -5.05 12.69
N MET A 284 -14.71 -4.32 12.58
CA MET A 284 -13.85 -4.35 11.38
C MET A 284 -13.15 -5.71 11.19
N LEU A 285 -12.80 -6.37 12.29
CA LEU A 285 -12.09 -7.65 12.31
C LEU A 285 -13.03 -8.86 12.46
N GLY A 286 -14.34 -8.65 12.56
CA GLY A 286 -15.29 -9.75 12.83
C GLY A 286 -15.26 -10.85 11.77
N ARG A 287 -14.79 -10.53 10.56
CA ARG A 287 -14.64 -11.46 9.43
C ARG A 287 -13.18 -11.86 9.18
N ILE A 288 -12.27 -11.66 10.13
CA ILE A 288 -10.83 -11.90 9.92
C ILE A 288 -10.52 -13.34 9.52
N GLY A 289 -11.26 -14.31 10.06
CA GLY A 289 -11.12 -15.74 9.72
C GLY A 289 -11.64 -16.10 8.32
N GLU A 290 -12.42 -15.21 7.68
CA GLU A 290 -12.89 -15.38 6.30
C GLU A 290 -11.93 -14.76 5.29
N TYR A 291 -10.94 -13.99 5.74
CA TYR A 291 -10.05 -13.27 4.83
C TYR A 291 -8.97 -14.19 4.22
N PRO A 292 -8.63 -13.94 2.95
CA PRO A 292 -7.70 -14.76 2.20
C PRO A 292 -6.31 -14.79 2.84
N SER A 293 -5.66 -15.94 2.77
CA SER A 293 -4.32 -16.18 3.33
C SER A 293 -3.21 -16.17 2.28
N ASN A 294 -3.57 -16.23 1.00
CA ASN A 294 -2.65 -16.22 -0.13
C ASN A 294 -3.26 -15.50 -1.35
N TYR A 295 -2.41 -15.21 -2.34
CA TYR A 295 -2.81 -14.47 -3.54
C TYR A 295 -3.96 -15.11 -4.33
N SER A 296 -3.99 -16.44 -4.46
CA SER A 296 -5.04 -17.15 -5.22
C SER A 296 -6.39 -17.04 -4.52
N GLU A 297 -6.42 -17.25 -3.20
CA GLU A 297 -7.62 -17.04 -2.38
C GLU A 297 -8.08 -15.58 -2.44
N TRP A 298 -7.14 -14.64 -2.41
CA TRP A 298 -7.46 -13.22 -2.47
C TRP A 298 -8.14 -12.83 -3.78
N LYS A 299 -7.66 -13.33 -4.93
CA LYS A 299 -8.34 -13.09 -6.20
C LYS A 299 -9.78 -13.59 -6.18
N LYS A 300 -10.01 -14.81 -5.67
CA LYS A 300 -11.36 -15.38 -5.56
C LYS A 300 -12.26 -14.56 -4.64
N TRP A 301 -11.75 -14.21 -3.46
CA TRP A 301 -12.46 -13.38 -2.49
C TRP A 301 -12.81 -12.01 -3.09
N ALA A 302 -11.83 -11.29 -3.63
CA ALA A 302 -12.04 -9.94 -4.17
C ALA A 302 -12.94 -9.93 -5.43
N SER A 303 -12.93 -11.00 -6.23
CA SER A 303 -13.86 -11.16 -7.36
C SER A 303 -15.28 -11.46 -6.88
N LYS A 304 -15.44 -12.32 -5.86
CA LYS A 304 -16.73 -12.62 -5.22
C LYS A 304 -17.36 -11.41 -4.56
N GLU A 305 -16.55 -10.57 -3.91
CA GLU A 305 -16.99 -9.29 -3.32
C GLU A 305 -17.19 -8.21 -4.39
N GLU A 306 -16.94 -8.52 -5.68
CA GLU A 306 -17.10 -7.61 -6.81
C GLU A 306 -16.31 -6.30 -6.69
N ILE A 307 -15.09 -6.40 -6.16
CA ILE A 307 -14.20 -5.25 -5.94
C ILE A 307 -12.90 -5.31 -6.76
N LEU A 308 -12.60 -6.43 -7.43
CA LEU A 308 -11.36 -6.61 -8.17
C LEU A 308 -11.50 -6.26 -9.66
N TYR A 309 -10.57 -5.45 -10.15
CA TYR A 309 -10.44 -5.10 -11.56
C TYR A 309 -8.98 -5.19 -11.99
N ASN A 310 -8.71 -5.67 -13.20
CA ASN A 310 -7.38 -5.67 -13.81
C ASN A 310 -7.22 -4.45 -14.71
N LEU A 311 -6.02 -3.86 -14.74
CA LEU A 311 -5.61 -2.92 -15.78
C LEU A 311 -4.67 -3.61 -16.75
N THR A 312 -5.04 -3.68 -18.02
CA THR A 312 -4.15 -4.16 -19.07
C THR A 312 -3.12 -3.08 -19.43
N LEU A 313 -1.99 -3.49 -20.01
CA LEU A 313 -0.96 -2.54 -20.44
C LEU A 313 -1.46 -1.59 -21.54
N ASP A 314 -2.47 -1.98 -22.30
CA ASP A 314 -3.15 -1.13 -23.28
C ASP A 314 -4.07 -0.07 -22.63
N GLY A 315 -4.25 -0.14 -21.31
CA GLY A 315 -5.03 0.81 -20.52
C GLY A 315 -6.51 0.46 -20.39
N ASN A 316 -6.90 -0.77 -20.69
CA ASN A 316 -8.27 -1.25 -20.50
C ASN A 316 -8.46 -1.77 -19.07
N VAL A 317 -9.59 -1.43 -18.46
CA VAL A 317 -9.97 -1.89 -17.13
C VAL A 317 -11.00 -3.01 -17.27
N GLU A 318 -10.72 -4.16 -16.67
CA GLU A 318 -11.57 -5.34 -16.75
C GLU A 318 -11.99 -5.80 -15.36
N LYS A 319 -13.30 -5.81 -15.08
CA LYS A 319 -13.82 -6.37 -13.82
C LYS A 319 -13.59 -7.88 -13.79
N VAL A 320 -12.94 -8.37 -12.74
CA VAL A 320 -12.68 -9.81 -12.56
C VAL A 320 -13.95 -10.46 -12.05
N ARG A 321 -14.47 -11.44 -12.81
CA ARG A 321 -15.68 -12.18 -12.45
C ARG A 321 -15.34 -13.39 -11.57
N PRO A 322 -16.25 -13.82 -10.67
CA PRO A 322 -16.05 -14.93 -9.74
C PRO A 322 -15.65 -16.26 -10.38
#